data_AF-A0A6B4JJB2-F1
#
_entry.id   AF-A0A6B4JJB2-F1
#
_cell.length_a   1.000
_cell.length_b   1.000
_cell.length_c   1.000
_cell.angle_alpha   90.00
_cell.angle_beta   90.00
_cell.angle_gamma   90.00
#
_symmetry.space_group_name_H-M   'P 1'
#
loop_
_entity.id
_entity.type
_entity.pdbx_description
1 polymer ?
#
loop_
_entity_poly.entity_id
_entity_poly.type
_entity_poly.pdbx_seq_one_letter_code
_entity_poly.pdbx_strand_id
1 'polypeptide(L)' 'MKIEPVYTLMINDGEEYINCMSEVKIKMKNGNEHKGLFVSCDEDGMWTEVGKDESNIIFIGFEEMEIIEEI' A
#
# COMPACT_ATOMS: atom_id res chain seq x y z
N MET A 1 3.76 -7.98 -22.14
CA MET A 1 2.84 -8.33 -21.03
C MET A 1 2.33 -7.01 -20.48
N LYS A 2 1.02 -6.81 -20.37
CA LYS A 2 0.44 -5.59 -19.79
C LYS A 2 -0.10 -6.01 -18.42
N ILE A 3 0.57 -5.61 -17.34
CA ILE A 3 0.11 -5.85 -15.98
C ILE A 3 -0.99 -4.81 -15.74
N GLU A 4 -2.21 -5.26 -15.49
CA GLU A 4 -3.30 -4.36 -15.10
C GLU A 4 -3.13 -4.01 -13.62
N PRO A 5 -3.30 -2.73 -13.23
CA PRO A 5 -3.18 -2.34 -11.83
C PRO A 5 -4.15 -3.15 -10.97
N VAL A 6 -3.63 -3.73 -9.89
CA VAL A 6 -4.43 -4.49 -8.94
C VAL A 6 -4.98 -3.51 -7.90
N TYR A 7 -6.30 -3.51 -7.74
CA TYR A 7 -7.02 -2.60 -6.83
C TYR A 7 -7.35 -3.24 -5.48
N THR A 8 -6.78 -4.41 -5.21
CA THR A 8 -6.95 -5.15 -3.96
C THR A 8 -5.62 -5.76 -3.56
N LEU A 9 -5.14 -5.44 -2.37
CA LEU A 9 -3.93 -6.01 -1.80
C LEU A 9 -4.30 -7.20 -0.92
N MET A 10 -3.76 -8.37 -1.24
CA MET A 10 -3.89 -9.56 -0.41
C MET A 10 -2.83 -9.53 0.70
N ILE A 11 -3.24 -9.72 1.95
CA ILE A 11 -2.36 -9.72 3.13
C ILE A 11 -2.56 -11.00 3.94
N ASN A 12 -1.72 -11.21 4.97
CA ASN A 12 -1.84 -12.34 5.89
C ASN A 12 -1.95 -13.69 5.17
N ASP A 13 -1.02 -13.97 4.25
CA ASP A 13 -0.95 -15.19 3.44
C ASP A 13 -2.24 -15.56 2.68
N GLY A 14 -3.08 -14.56 2.37
CA GLY A 14 -4.31 -14.74 1.60
C GLY A 14 -5.59 -14.82 2.42
N GLU A 15 -5.51 -14.63 3.74
CA GLU A 15 -6.68 -14.61 4.62
C GLU A 15 -7.45 -13.29 4.55
N GLU A 16 -6.78 -12.20 4.20
CA GLU A 16 -7.33 -10.85 4.24
C GLU A 16 -7.00 -10.04 2.97
N TYR A 17 -7.82 -9.01 2.71
CA TYR A 17 -7.71 -8.15 1.55
C TYR A 17 -7.99 -6.70 1.93
N ILE A 18 -7.15 -5.79 1.46
CA ILE A 18 -7.35 -4.34 1.54
C ILE A 18 -7.76 -3.82 0.16
N ASN A 19 -8.84 -3.04 0.08
CA ASN A 19 -9.31 -2.47 -1.18
C ASN A 19 -8.68 -1.11 -1.46
N CYS A 20 -8.55 -0.75 -2.74
CA CYS A 20 -8.15 0.60 -3.12
C CYS A 20 -9.10 1.62 -2.49
N MET A 21 -8.56 2.79 -2.16
CA MET A 21 -9.19 3.88 -1.42
C MET A 21 -9.41 3.59 0.08
N SER A 22 -8.86 2.51 0.63
CA SER A 22 -8.73 2.33 2.08
C SER A 22 -7.53 3.14 2.61
N GLU A 23 -7.70 3.80 3.75
CA GLU A 23 -6.56 4.37 4.47
C GLU A 23 -5.75 3.23 5.11
N VAL A 24 -4.44 3.28 4.92
CA VAL A 24 -3.54 2.25 5.44
C VAL A 24 -2.45 2.86 6.30
N LYS A 25 -2.04 2.10 7.31
CA LYS A 25 -0.80 2.31 8.04
C LYS A 25 0.19 1.20 7.69
N ILE A 26 1.40 1.58 7.34
CA ILE A 26 2.49 0.66 6.97
C ILE A 26 3.65 0.86 7.93
N LYS A 27 4.10 -0.22 8.56
CA LYS A 27 5.34 -0.26 9.32
C LYS A 27 6.44 -0.80 8.42
N MET A 28 7.51 -0.02 8.26
CA MET A 28 8.66 -0.35 7.42
C MET A 28 9.71 -1.12 8.23
N LYS A 29 10.49 -1.99 7.56
CA LYS A 29 11.56 -2.78 8.21
C LYS A 29 12.66 -1.92 8.85
N ASN A 30 12.83 -0.68 8.38
CA ASN A 30 13.77 0.28 8.96
C ASN A 30 13.24 0.96 10.24
N GLY A 31 12.01 0.63 10.67
CA GLY A 31 11.35 1.19 11.85
C GLY A 31 10.50 2.43 11.58
N ASN A 32 10.51 2.97 10.35
CA ASN A 32 9.64 4.10 9.99
C ASN A 32 8.19 3.65 9.83
N GLU A 33 7.26 4.58 10.03
CA GLU A 33 5.85 4.37 9.74
C GLU A 33 5.41 5.29 8.59
N HIS A 34 4.58 4.74 7.70
CA HIS A 34 3.92 5.48 6.62
C HIS A 34 2.41 5.38 6.78
N LYS A 35 1.70 6.45 6.45
CA LYS A 35 0.24 6.49 6.40
C LYS A 35 -0.20 7.15 5.11
N GLY A 36 -1.14 6.53 4.42
CA GLY A 36 -1.68 7.06 3.18
C GLY A 36 -2.88 6.27 2.69
N LEU A 37 -3.49 6.76 1.62
CA LEU A 37 -4.60 6.10 0.95
C LEU A 37 -4.04 5.06 -0.02
N PHE A 38 -4.39 3.79 0.09
CA PHE A 38 -3.97 2.78 -0.89
C PHE A 38 -4.65 3.04 -2.25
N VAL A 39 -3.88 3.14 -3.34
CA VAL A 39 -4.44 3.45 -4.67
C VAL A 39 -4.39 2.25 -5.61
N SER A 40 -3.26 1.56 -5.66
CA SER A 40 -3.05 0.37 -6.50
C SER A 40 -1.80 -0.38 -6.08
N CYS A 41 -1.66 -1.64 -6.50
CA CYS A 41 -0.44 -2.43 -6.32
C CYS A 41 -0.14 -3.29 -7.56
N ASP A 42 1.08 -3.82 -7.60
CA ASP A 42 1.53 -4.85 -8.53
C ASP A 42 2.33 -5.93 -7.79
N GLU A 43 3.21 -6.65 -8.47
CA GLU A 43 4.03 -7.71 -7.86
C GLU A 43 5.18 -7.18 -6.99
N ASP A 44 5.62 -5.94 -7.21
CA ASP A 44 6.80 -5.36 -6.56
C ASP A 44 6.42 -4.49 -5.35
N GLY A 45 5.25 -3.85 -5.39
CA GLY A 45 4.83 -2.98 -4.30
C GLY A 45 3.45 -2.35 -4.48
N MET A 46 3.25 -1.25 -3.76
CA MET A 46 2.00 -0.51 -3.76
C MET A 46 2.21 0.99 -3.86
N TRP A 47 1.22 1.67 -4.42
CA TRP A 47 1.12 3.12 -4.47
C TRP A 47 0.13 3.60 -3.43
N THR A 48 0.54 4.62 -2.69
CA THR A 48 -0.30 5.33 -1.72
C THR A 48 -0.36 6.81 -2.04
N GLU A 49 -1.49 7.44 -1.76
CA GLU A 49 -1.65 8.88 -1.86
C GLU A 49 -1.57 9.53 -0.48
N VAL A 50 -0.83 10.64 -0.37
CA VAL A 50 -0.70 11.43 0.86
C VAL A 50 -0.93 12.92 0.57
N GLY A 51 -1.59 13.61 1.49
CA GLY A 51 -1.88 15.04 1.41
C GLY A 51 -3.36 15.34 1.16
N LYS A 52 -3.88 16.40 1.80
CA LYS A 52 -5.29 16.84 1.64
C LYS A 52 -5.49 17.90 0.55
N ASP A 53 -4.45 18.72 0.32
CA ASP A 53 -4.52 19.87 -0.57
C ASP A 53 -3.58 19.72 -1.80
N GLU A 54 -2.50 18.96 -1.67
CA GLU A 54 -1.60 18.56 -2.76
C GLU A 54 -1.29 17.06 -2.63
N SER A 55 -1.97 16.26 -3.43
CA SER A 55 -1.82 14.80 -3.44
C SER A 55 -0.46 14.39 -4.00
N ASN A 56 0.34 13.72 -3.18
CA ASN A 56 1.58 13.06 -3.62
C ASN A 56 1.35 11.55 -3.68
N ILE A 57 1.73 10.93 -4.79
CA ILE A 57 1.72 9.47 -4.94
C ILE A 57 3.09 8.94 -4.54
N ILE A 58 3.12 8.04 -3.56
CA ILE A 58 4.32 7.40 -3.03
C ILE A 58 4.25 5.91 -3.32
N PHE A 59 5.28 5.39 -3.98
CA PHE A 59 5.50 3.95 -4.14
C PHE A 59 6.25 3.39 -2.94
N ILE A 60 5.84 2.21 -2.49
CA ILE A 60 6.47 1.46 -1.40
C ILE A 60 6.63 0.01 -1.85
N GLY A 61 7.88 -0.48 -1.91
CA GLY A 61 8.18 -1.86 -2.26
C GLY A 61 7.81 -2.82 -1.13
N PHE A 62 7.24 -3.99 -1.44
CA PHE A 62 6.89 -4.98 -0.42
C PHE A 62 8.09 -5.50 0.37
N GLU A 63 9.28 -5.50 -0.26
CA GLU A 63 10.51 -5.87 0.43
C GLU A 63 10.89 -4.91 1.57
N GLU A 64 10.38 -3.68 1.56
CA GLU A 64 10.62 -2.67 2.60
C GLU A 64 9.59 -2.73 3.73
N MET A 65 8.44 -3.39 3.50
CA MET A 65 7.33 -3.45 4.44
C MET A 65 7.54 -4.57 5.47
N GLU A 66 7.13 -4.29 6.71
CA GLU A 66 7.07 -5.26 7.80
C GLU A 66 5.61 -5.65 8.09
N ILE A 67 4.73 -4.65 8.23
CA ILE A 67 3.30 -4.83 8.56
C ILE A 67 2.49 -3.79 7.79
N ILE A 68 1.30 -4.16 7.34
CA ILE A 68 0.28 -3.25 6.82
C ILE A 68 -1.07 -3.54 7.47
N GLU A 69 -1.81 -2.48 7.80
CA GLU A 69 -3.16 -2.56 8.36
C GLU A 69 -4.04 -1.45 7.76
N GLU A 70 -5.33 -1.75 7.55
CA GLU A 70 -6.37 -0.77 7.24
C GLU A 70 -6.81 -0.05 8.51
N ILE A 71 -7.00 1.28 8.46
CA ILE A 71 -7.30 2.14 9.63
C ILE A 71 -8.50 3.06 9.45
#